data_AF-A0A3N4UH33-F1
#
_entry.id   AF-A0A3N4UH33-F1
#
_cell.length_a   1.000
_cell.length_b   1.000
_cell.length_c   1.000
_cell.angle_alpha   90.00
_cell.angle_beta   90.00
_cell.angle_gamma   90.00
#
_symmetry.space_group_name_H-M   'P 1'
#
loop_
_entity.id
_entity.type
_entity.pdbx_description
1 polymer ?
#
loop_
_entity_poly.entity_id
_entity_poly.type
_entity_poly.pdbx_seq_one_letter_code
_entity_poly.pdbx_strand_id
1 'polypeptide(L)' 'MPGHKEVEFVARSRLAGRGQRLHERSRFVREEGYWFYVDGDLLA' A
#
# COMPACT_ATOMS: atom_id res chain seq x y z
N MET A 1 -4.16 17.64 4.43
CA MET A 1 -4.17 18.28 3.09
C MET A 1 -5.23 17.60 2.24
N PRO A 2 -6.08 18.35 1.51
CA PRO A 2 -7.02 17.75 0.56
C PRO A 2 -6.25 16.89 -0.44
N GLY A 3 -6.71 15.67 -0.71
CA GLY A 3 -6.07 14.76 -1.65
C GLY A 3 -5.14 13.71 -1.05
N HIS A 4 -4.73 13.80 0.22
CA HIS A 4 -4.00 12.71 0.88
C HIS A 4 -4.95 11.65 1.46
N LYS A 5 -4.64 10.37 1.24
CA LYS A 5 -5.36 9.21 1.78
C LYS A 5 -4.39 8.10 2.17
N GLU A 6 -4.85 7.22 3.06
CA GLU A 6 -4.10 6.05 3.51
C GLU A 6 -4.95 4.78 3.33
N VAL A 7 -4.29 3.65 3.11
CA VAL A 7 -4.92 2.32 3.00
C VAL A 7 -4.06 1.30 3.73
N GLU A 8 -4.65 0.52 4.63
CA GLU A 8 -4.00 -0.62 5.29
C GLU A 8 -4.53 -1.93 4.70
N PHE A 9 -3.63 -2.83 4.30
CA PHE A 9 -3.99 -4.09 3.66
C PHE A 9 -2.95 -5.19 3.91
N VAL A 10 -3.40 -6.44 3.74
CA VAL A 10 -2.52 -7.61 3.75
C VAL A 10 -2.48 -8.23 2.35
N ALA A 11 -1.37 -8.05 1.64
CA ALA A 11 -1.11 -8.75 0.39
C ALA A 11 -0.66 -10.19 0.64
N ARG A 12 -1.12 -11.11 -0.21
CA ARG A 12 -0.75 -12.52 -0.16
C ARG A 12 -0.17 -12.94 -1.50
N SER A 13 1.02 -13.55 -1.49
CA SER A 13 1.68 -14.03 -2.70
C SER A 13 2.33 -15.39 -2.46
N ARG A 14 2.79 -16.03 -3.54
CA ARG A 14 3.59 -17.25 -3.46
C ARG A 14 4.93 -17.00 -4.14
N LEU A 15 6.03 -17.19 -3.42
CA LEU A 15 7.38 -17.10 -3.96
C LEU A 15 8.04 -18.49 -3.86
N ALA A 16 8.45 -19.05 -5.00
CA ALA A 16 9.00 -20.41 -5.09
C ALA A 16 8.14 -21.47 -4.37
N GLY A 17 6.82 -21.38 -4.52
CA GLY A 17 5.86 -22.29 -3.87
C GLY A 17 5.57 -22.01 -2.39
N ARG A 18 6.29 -21.09 -1.76
CA ARG A 18 6.06 -20.70 -0.35
C ARG A 18 5.10 -19.52 -0.27
N GLY A 19 4.06 -19.64 0.54
CA GLY A 19 3.13 -18.55 0.82
C GLY A 19 3.80 -17.44 1.62
N GLN A 20 3.61 -16.19 1.22
CA GLN A 20 4.12 -14.99 1.89
C GLN A 20 2.94 -14.05 2.17
N ARG A 21 3.07 -13.27 3.24
CA ARG A 21 2.13 -12.20 3.60
C ARG A 21 2.92 -10.91 3.80
N LEU A 22 2.39 -9.82 3.30
CA LEU A 22 2.92 -8.49 3.49
C LEU A 22 1.79 -7.63 4.06
N HIS A 23 1.98 -7.15 5.28
CA HIS A 23 1.06 -6.21 5.92
C HIS A 23 1.64 -4.81 5.76
N GLU A 24 0.90 -3.92 5.08
CA GLU A 24 1.38 -2.58 4.78
C GLU A 24 0.25 -1.56 4.98
N ARG A 25 0.64 -0.37 5.43
CA ARG A 25 -0.16 0.83 5.36
C ARG A 25 0.46 1.81 4.35
N SER A 26 -0.17 1.95 3.19
CA SER A 26 0.29 2.84 2.11
C SER A 26 -0.38 4.21 2.15
N ARG A 27 0.33 5.21 1.65
CA ARG A 27 -0.12 6.60 1.51
C ARG A 27 -0.20 7.00 0.04
N PHE A 28 -1.25 7.75 -0.28
CA PHE A 28 -1.55 8.20 -1.62
C PHE A 28 -1.86 9.69 -1.65
N VAL A 29 -1.49 10.34 -2.75
CA VAL A 29 -1.91 11.71 -3.07
C VAL A 29 -2.76 11.69 -4.34
N ARG A 30 -3.79 12.55 -4.39
CA ARG A 30 -4.60 12.76 -5.59
C ARG A 30 -4.20 14.05 -6.28
N GLU A 31 -3.55 13.93 -7.44
CA GLU A 31 -3.14 15.06 -8.29
C GLU A 31 -3.85 14.97 -9.63
N GLU A 32 -4.43 16.08 -10.10
CA GLU A 32 -5.16 16.15 -11.38
C GLU A 32 -6.27 15.07 -11.55
N GLY A 33 -6.81 14.57 -10.43
CA GLY A 33 -7.84 13.52 -10.43
C GLY A 33 -7.30 12.09 -10.38
N TYR A 34 -5.99 11.89 -10.48
CA TYR A 34 -5.32 10.59 -10.44
C TYR A 34 -4.71 10.31 -9.07
N TRP A 35 -4.70 9.04 -8.66
CA TRP A 35 -4.07 8.61 -7.43
C TRP A 35 -2.64 8.14 -7.67
N PHE A 36 -1.71 8.69 -6.90
CA PHE A 36 -0.31 8.34 -6.93
C PHE A 36 0.10 7.76 -5.57
N TYR A 37 0.83 6.66 -5.60
CA TYR A 37 1.49 6.12 -4.41
C TYR A 37 2.61 7.06 -4.01
N VAL A 38 2.70 7.37 -2.72
CA VAL A 38 3.77 8.20 -2.15
C VAL A 38 4.79 7.30 -1.49
N ASP A 39 4.36 6.57 -0.47
CA ASP A 39 5.15 5.67 0.34
C ASP A 39 4.24 4.74 1.17
N GLY A 40 4.83 3.90 2.00
CA GLY A 40 4.09 3.00 2.89
C GLY A 40 4.98 2.45 4.00
N ASP A 41 4.32 2.04 5.08
CA ASP A 41 4.97 1.45 6.25
C ASP A 41 4.68 -0.05 6.28
N LEU A 42 5.73 -0.87 6.38
CA LEU A 42 5.57 -2.31 6.66
C LEU A 42 5.21 -2.50 8.14
N LEU A 43 4.11 -3.21 8.36
CA LEU A 43 3.61 -3.55 9.69
C LEU A 43 4.03 -4.99 10.03
N ALA A 44 4.53 -5.18 11.26
CA ALA A 44 4.95 -6.48 11.78
C ALA A 44 3.77 -7.37 12.16
#